data_AF-A0A6J5CGU8-F1
#
_entry.id   AF-A0A6J5CGU8-F1
#
_cell.length_a   1.000
_cell.length_b   1.000
_cell.length_c   1.000
_cell.angle_alpha   90.00
_cell.angle_beta   90.00
_cell.angle_gamma   90.00
#
_symmetry.space_group_name_H-M   'P 1'
#
loop_
_entity.id
_entity.type
_entity.pdbx_description
1 polymer ?
#
loop_
_entity_poly.entity_id
_entity_poly.type
_entity_poly.pdbx_seq_one_letter_code
_entity_poly.pdbx_strand_id
1 'polypeptide(L)'
;MTQALPPLFDFTPFAGQSAHYVSLIKQFAQAHAFRSASVEELVLNDDFHRRPLRPEDFEFLKFMKPVRADNVSRLPALASNRTLLSIYELDVLRAPQGREPEDWQRFADFYRDDVRTLGAQIAPFLEAYAFSYLSADADPSRGLAAAGEQLGRIVDAELSFWNGVFERLMRNDYLEEGLRFIMVQRWALAPTKRRTLAQANASGFFATLPHDAQPVLHGGFPDDGLLERVAAACGVTGQQHAYWQFYLPTSTAKCNLLSALGRRPSSAFAFTGAAFAAQAEWLAFGLALERACVHLQPAGKRPADAGALKAELVSRAERALAHVAEHHGPLAYAQALQGLDAGDKLAGRGRWDLGEQLRWLSAIDRYCGFARQISTRIDAECPNIDRETFVEPHEMCSTTHVHNDHRLVTIEEGEMLFWGNVGMQLKMNRGDMVLIPDGRLHGSTVVSGECTYHQPIIPDDWVQALTAELDSAPAR
;
A
#
# COMPACT_ATOMS: atom_id res chain seq x y z
N MET A 1 -14.86 -21.13 -32.52
CA MET A 1 -14.86 -19.93 -31.67
C MET A 1 -14.01 -20.24 -30.46
N THR A 2 -12.78 -19.73 -30.41
CA THR A 2 -11.93 -19.83 -29.22
C THR A 2 -12.56 -18.96 -28.13
N GLN A 3 -13.04 -19.57 -27.04
CA GLN A 3 -13.50 -18.82 -25.87
C GLN A 3 -12.29 -18.07 -25.29
N ALA A 4 -12.30 -16.74 -25.40
CA ALA A 4 -11.32 -15.89 -24.73
C ALA A 4 -11.56 -15.96 -23.22
N LEU A 5 -10.49 -16.10 -22.45
CA LEU A 5 -10.53 -16.03 -21.00
C LEU A 5 -10.93 -14.59 -20.58
N PRO A 6 -11.89 -14.41 -19.66
CA PRO A 6 -12.24 -13.07 -19.20
C PRO A 6 -11.06 -12.40 -18.47
N PRO A 7 -10.99 -11.06 -18.47
CA PRO A 7 -10.02 -10.34 -17.65
C PRO A 7 -10.26 -10.61 -16.14
N LEU A 8 -9.21 -10.53 -15.33
CA LEU A 8 -9.32 -10.70 -13.87
C LEU A 8 -10.25 -9.67 -13.21
N PHE A 9 -10.21 -8.46 -13.75
CA PHE A 9 -11.00 -7.31 -13.34
C PHE A 9 -11.44 -6.52 -14.58
N ASP A 10 -12.70 -6.14 -14.63
CA ASP A 10 -13.27 -5.36 -15.72
C ASP A 10 -14.20 -4.29 -15.16
N PHE A 11 -13.87 -3.02 -15.42
CA PHE A 11 -14.67 -1.88 -15.01
C PHE A 11 -15.81 -1.54 -15.99
N THR A 12 -15.80 -2.11 -17.20
CA THR A 12 -16.80 -1.85 -18.24
C THR A 12 -18.25 -2.03 -17.75
N PRO A 13 -18.61 -3.08 -16.98
CA PRO A 13 -19.96 -3.25 -16.48
C PRO A 13 -20.44 -2.14 -15.55
N PHE A 14 -19.53 -1.37 -14.96
CA PHE A 14 -19.82 -0.27 -14.03
C PHE A 14 -19.78 1.11 -14.68
N ALA A 15 -19.44 1.19 -15.97
CA ALA A 15 -19.39 2.45 -16.70
C ALA A 15 -20.76 3.15 -16.64
N GLY A 16 -20.76 4.43 -16.24
CA GLY A 16 -21.98 5.22 -16.06
C GLY A 16 -22.75 4.97 -14.76
N GLN A 17 -22.29 4.06 -13.89
CA GLN A 17 -22.95 3.75 -12.61
C GLN A 17 -22.28 4.41 -11.40
N SER A 18 -21.26 5.25 -11.60
CA SER A 18 -20.44 5.79 -10.50
C SER A 18 -21.27 6.49 -9.42
N ALA A 19 -22.28 7.30 -9.79
CA ALA A 19 -23.11 8.01 -8.82
C ALA A 19 -23.83 7.07 -7.83
N HIS A 20 -24.29 5.91 -8.31
CA HIS A 20 -24.93 4.89 -7.47
C HIS A 20 -23.92 4.32 -6.46
N TYR A 21 -22.74 3.89 -6.94
CA TYR A 21 -21.73 3.31 -6.06
C TYR A 21 -21.10 4.33 -5.11
N VAL A 22 -20.95 5.60 -5.50
CA VAL A 22 -20.52 6.67 -4.57
C VAL A 22 -21.53 6.83 -3.45
N SER A 23 -22.84 6.79 -3.74
CA SER A 23 -23.87 6.82 -2.70
C SER A 23 -23.74 5.65 -1.71
N LEU A 24 -23.49 4.44 -2.20
CA LEU A 24 -23.25 3.26 -1.35
C LEU A 24 -21.97 3.41 -0.52
N ILE A 25 -20.87 3.90 -1.11
CA ILE A 25 -19.61 4.14 -0.41
C ILE A 25 -19.79 5.17 0.71
N LYS A 26 -20.53 6.25 0.46
CA LYS A 26 -20.86 7.24 1.49
C LYS A 26 -21.66 6.61 2.64
N GLN A 27 -22.67 5.80 2.33
CA GLN A 27 -23.45 5.09 3.35
C GLN A 27 -22.57 4.13 4.16
N PHE A 28 -21.66 3.40 3.51
CA PHE A 28 -20.71 2.52 4.19
C PHE A 28 -19.80 3.31 5.13
N ALA A 29 -19.22 4.42 4.64
CA ALA A 29 -18.29 5.25 5.38
C ALA A 29 -18.92 6.05 6.55
N GLN A 30 -20.26 6.06 6.68
CA GLN A 30 -20.96 6.68 7.80
C GLN A 30 -20.89 5.85 9.09
N ALA A 31 -20.53 4.56 9.04
CA ALA A 31 -20.36 3.78 10.26
C ALA A 31 -19.25 4.39 11.13
N HIS A 32 -19.44 4.40 12.45
CA HIS A 32 -18.54 5.11 13.38
C HIS A 32 -17.07 4.67 13.24
N ALA A 33 -16.84 3.39 12.96
CA ALA A 33 -15.52 2.81 12.68
C ALA A 33 -14.74 3.56 11.58
N PHE A 34 -15.44 4.18 10.62
CA PHE A 34 -14.88 4.71 9.38
C PHE A 34 -14.75 6.24 9.33
N ARG A 35 -15.18 6.95 10.38
CA ARG A 35 -15.02 8.41 10.49
C ARG A 35 -13.56 8.86 10.35
N SER A 36 -13.32 10.13 10.04
CA SER A 36 -11.96 10.69 10.03
C SER A 36 -11.28 10.57 11.40
N ALA A 37 -9.95 10.44 11.37
CA ALA A 37 -9.13 10.32 12.56
C ALA A 37 -9.14 11.63 13.37
N SER A 38 -9.20 11.52 14.69
CA SER A 38 -8.84 12.62 15.59
C SER A 38 -7.31 12.67 15.81
N VAL A 39 -6.82 13.70 16.51
CA VAL A 39 -5.38 13.90 16.79
C VAL A 39 -4.78 12.70 17.51
N GLU A 40 -5.52 12.09 18.43
CA GLU A 40 -5.09 10.94 19.22
C GLU A 40 -5.03 9.64 18.39
N GLU A 41 -5.67 9.64 17.22
CA GLU A 41 -5.80 8.47 16.34
C GLU A 41 -4.73 8.45 15.23
N LEU A 42 -3.62 9.18 15.39
CA LEU A 42 -2.47 9.06 14.48
C LEU A 42 -1.96 7.61 14.42
N VAL A 43 -1.95 6.94 15.58
CA VAL A 43 -1.79 5.49 15.73
C VAL A 43 -3.02 4.98 16.48
N LEU A 44 -3.64 3.89 16.00
CA LEU A 44 -4.93 3.40 16.50
C LEU A 44 -4.82 2.53 17.77
N ASN A 45 -3.65 2.47 18.40
CA ASN A 45 -3.42 1.75 19.67
C ASN A 45 -4.04 0.33 19.70
N ASP A 46 -3.81 -0.44 18.64
CA ASP A 46 -4.32 -1.81 18.44
C ASP A 46 -5.86 -1.96 18.37
N ASP A 47 -6.62 -0.87 18.19
CA ASP A 47 -8.05 -0.97 17.88
C ASP A 47 -8.27 -1.45 16.44
N PHE A 48 -8.50 -2.76 16.30
CA PHE A 48 -8.77 -3.38 15.00
C PHE A 48 -10.04 -2.86 14.32
N HIS A 49 -11.04 -2.45 15.11
CA HIS A 49 -12.37 -2.05 14.66
C HIS A 49 -12.41 -0.58 14.21
N ARG A 50 -11.29 0.13 14.28
CA ARG A 50 -11.16 1.53 13.86
C ARG A 50 -10.40 1.62 12.53
N ARG A 51 -10.97 2.32 11.54
CA ARG A 51 -10.45 2.43 10.16
C ARG A 51 -10.78 3.78 9.51
N PRO A 52 -10.06 4.86 9.81
CA PRO A 52 -10.33 6.17 9.20
C PRO A 52 -10.39 6.13 7.66
N LEU A 53 -11.57 6.44 7.07
CA LEU A 53 -11.76 6.44 5.61
C LEU A 53 -11.81 7.83 4.98
N ARG A 54 -11.82 8.91 5.79
CA ARG A 54 -12.06 10.29 5.32
C ARG A 54 -13.35 10.42 4.49
N PRO A 55 -14.54 10.19 5.09
CA PRO A 55 -15.80 10.22 4.36
C PRO A 55 -16.03 11.47 3.50
N GLU A 56 -15.48 12.61 3.94
CA GLU A 56 -15.45 13.90 3.24
C GLU A 56 -14.84 13.83 1.82
N ASP A 57 -13.85 12.95 1.58
CA ASP A 57 -13.25 12.80 0.25
C ASP A 57 -14.27 12.28 -0.77
N PHE A 58 -15.26 11.49 -0.33
CA PHE A 58 -16.28 10.93 -1.22
C PHE A 58 -17.28 11.97 -1.74
N GLU A 59 -17.27 13.20 -1.21
CA GLU A 59 -18.01 14.33 -1.81
C GLU A 59 -17.43 14.74 -3.17
N PHE A 60 -16.12 14.54 -3.37
CA PHE A 60 -15.40 15.01 -4.55
C PHE A 60 -14.91 13.86 -5.45
N LEU A 61 -14.70 12.66 -4.89
CA LEU A 61 -14.29 11.49 -5.64
C LEU A 61 -15.42 10.93 -6.51
N LYS A 62 -15.26 11.02 -7.84
CA LYS A 62 -16.31 10.65 -8.81
C LYS A 62 -16.25 9.20 -9.31
N PHE A 63 -15.15 8.49 -9.12
CA PHE A 63 -14.93 7.10 -9.58
C PHE A 63 -15.38 6.81 -11.04
N MET A 64 -15.14 7.75 -11.96
CA MET A 64 -15.61 7.65 -13.36
C MET A 64 -14.66 6.84 -14.25
N LYS A 65 -13.36 6.87 -13.93
CA LYS A 65 -12.31 6.17 -14.69
C LYS A 65 -11.50 5.33 -13.72
N PRO A 66 -11.28 4.04 -14.01
CA PRO A 66 -10.55 3.16 -13.12
C PRO A 66 -9.12 3.66 -12.91
N VAL A 67 -8.52 3.21 -11.81
CA VAL A 67 -7.10 3.41 -11.53
C VAL A 67 -6.29 2.85 -12.70
N ARG A 68 -5.25 3.58 -13.07
CA ARG A 68 -4.27 3.22 -14.09
C ARG A 68 -2.92 3.06 -13.44
N ALA A 69 -1.98 2.43 -14.14
CA ALA A 69 -0.64 2.25 -13.63
C ALA A 69 -0.04 3.59 -13.18
N ASP A 70 -0.08 4.64 -14.00
CA ASP A 70 0.49 5.97 -13.74
C ASP A 70 -0.09 6.71 -12.51
N ASN A 71 -1.27 6.35 -12.01
CA ASN A 71 -1.95 7.09 -10.92
C ASN A 71 -2.28 6.25 -9.67
N VAL A 72 -1.63 5.10 -9.48
CA VAL A 72 -1.82 4.20 -8.32
C VAL A 72 -1.50 4.80 -6.95
N SER A 73 -0.75 5.90 -6.88
CA SER A 73 -0.41 6.59 -5.61
C SER A 73 -1.37 7.73 -5.25
N ARG A 74 -2.34 8.03 -6.12
CA ARG A 74 -3.23 9.19 -5.99
C ARG A 74 -4.46 8.90 -5.12
N LEU A 75 -5.20 9.95 -4.77
CA LEU A 75 -6.28 9.88 -3.77
C LEU A 75 -7.36 8.83 -4.10
N PRO A 76 -7.83 8.68 -5.36
CA PRO A 76 -8.81 7.65 -5.67
C PRO A 76 -8.31 6.24 -5.37
N ALA A 77 -7.02 5.96 -5.63
CA ALA A 77 -6.43 4.66 -5.34
C ALA A 77 -6.28 4.42 -3.83
N LEU A 78 -5.88 5.44 -3.06
CA LEU A 78 -5.83 5.34 -1.59
C LEU A 78 -7.21 5.08 -0.99
N ALA A 79 -8.20 5.88 -1.38
CA ALA A 79 -9.57 5.75 -0.87
C ALA A 79 -10.18 4.39 -1.22
N SER A 80 -10.06 3.94 -2.48
CA SER A 80 -10.52 2.61 -2.88
C SER A 80 -9.86 1.49 -2.07
N ASN A 81 -8.53 1.55 -1.88
CA ASN A 81 -7.82 0.48 -1.20
C ASN A 81 -8.08 0.46 0.31
N ARG A 82 -8.21 1.62 0.96
CA ARG A 82 -8.64 1.68 2.37
C ARG A 82 -10.04 1.10 2.54
N THR A 83 -11.00 1.50 1.70
CA THR A 83 -12.36 0.96 1.75
C THR A 83 -12.40 -0.55 1.49
N LEU A 84 -11.68 -1.04 0.47
CA LEU A 84 -11.60 -2.48 0.18
C LEU A 84 -10.99 -3.28 1.32
N LEU A 85 -9.89 -2.80 1.93
CA LEU A 85 -9.27 -3.50 3.05
C LEU A 85 -10.23 -3.59 4.25
N SER A 86 -10.96 -2.50 4.54
CA SER A 86 -12.02 -2.51 5.55
C SER A 86 -13.10 -3.55 5.22
N ILE A 87 -13.58 -3.60 3.98
CA ILE A 87 -14.62 -4.56 3.55
C ILE A 87 -14.13 -6.01 3.73
N TYR A 88 -12.92 -6.34 3.27
CA TYR A 88 -12.40 -7.70 3.36
C TYR A 88 -12.17 -8.17 4.80
N GLU A 89 -11.98 -7.24 5.72
CA GLU A 89 -11.75 -7.55 7.13
C GLU A 89 -13.03 -7.55 7.99
N LEU A 90 -14.20 -7.32 7.39
CA LEU A 90 -15.48 -7.53 8.07
C LEU A 90 -15.77 -9.01 8.37
N ASP A 91 -15.13 -9.94 7.64
CA ASP A 91 -15.22 -11.38 7.91
C ASP A 91 -14.02 -11.91 8.71
N VAL A 92 -13.21 -10.99 9.26
CA VAL A 92 -12.05 -11.30 10.10
C VAL A 92 -12.41 -11.08 11.55
N LEU A 93 -12.60 -12.16 12.31
CA LEU A 93 -12.82 -12.06 13.75
C LEU A 93 -11.58 -11.50 14.47
N ARG A 94 -11.80 -10.43 15.23
CA ARG A 94 -10.91 -9.91 16.27
C ARG A 94 -11.72 -9.61 17.51
N ALA A 95 -11.24 -10.07 18.66
CA ALA A 95 -11.93 -9.81 19.91
C ALA A 95 -11.91 -8.30 20.23
N PRO A 96 -12.89 -7.80 21.00
CA PRO A 96 -12.81 -6.46 21.59
C PRO A 96 -11.49 -6.27 22.35
N GLN A 97 -10.96 -5.04 22.34
CA GLN A 97 -9.67 -4.71 22.97
C GLN A 97 -9.71 -4.91 24.50
N GLY A 98 -10.86 -4.63 25.10
CA GLY A 98 -11.09 -4.74 26.54
C GLY A 98 -12.43 -5.37 26.88
N ARG A 99 -12.83 -5.19 28.14
CA ARG A 99 -14.09 -5.71 28.69
C ARG A 99 -15.14 -4.62 28.87
N GLU A 100 -14.79 -3.37 28.57
CA GLU A 100 -15.68 -2.23 28.81
C GLU A 100 -16.84 -2.23 27.80
N PRO A 101 -18.03 -1.73 28.18
CA PRO A 101 -19.19 -1.70 27.29
C PRO A 101 -18.91 -1.00 25.95
N GLU A 102 -18.06 0.03 25.94
CA GLU A 102 -17.67 0.75 24.72
C GLU A 102 -16.84 -0.11 23.75
N ASP A 103 -15.97 -0.99 24.26
CA ASP A 103 -15.21 -1.93 23.41
C ASP A 103 -16.14 -2.90 22.70
N TRP A 104 -17.15 -3.41 23.42
CA TRP A 104 -18.17 -4.28 22.86
C TRP A 104 -19.08 -3.56 21.87
N GLN A 105 -19.41 -2.29 22.12
CA GLN A 105 -20.17 -1.48 21.19
C GLN A 105 -19.39 -1.25 19.89
N ARG A 106 -18.09 -0.88 19.97
CA ARG A 106 -17.21 -0.76 18.80
C ARG A 106 -17.12 -2.05 17.99
N PHE A 107 -16.93 -3.18 18.68
CA PHE A 107 -16.93 -4.51 18.07
C PHE A 107 -18.25 -4.79 17.35
N ALA A 108 -19.39 -4.61 18.03
CA ALA A 108 -20.70 -4.87 17.46
C ALA A 108 -20.98 -3.97 16.25
N ASP A 109 -20.66 -2.68 16.34
CA ASP A 109 -20.86 -1.71 15.26
C ASP A 109 -20.03 -2.03 14.02
N PHE A 110 -18.80 -2.49 14.20
CA PHE A 110 -17.92 -2.88 13.09
C PHE A 110 -18.47 -4.09 12.32
N TYR A 111 -19.02 -5.09 13.02
CA TYR A 111 -19.54 -6.33 12.42
C TYR A 111 -21.03 -6.31 12.08
N ARG A 112 -21.69 -5.15 12.10
CA ARG A 112 -23.11 -5.04 11.78
C ARG A 112 -23.44 -5.58 10.39
N ASP A 113 -24.59 -6.25 10.28
CA ASP A 113 -25.03 -6.90 9.05
C ASP A 113 -25.27 -5.92 7.89
N ASP A 114 -25.71 -4.68 8.18
CA ASP A 114 -25.93 -3.67 7.14
C ASP A 114 -24.60 -3.14 6.59
N VAL A 115 -23.58 -2.94 7.44
CA VAL A 115 -22.21 -2.60 7.01
C VAL A 115 -21.63 -3.70 6.12
N ARG A 116 -21.81 -4.97 6.51
CA ARG A 116 -21.39 -6.14 5.72
C ARG A 116 -22.11 -6.21 4.37
N THR A 117 -23.43 -5.96 4.38
CA THR A 117 -24.26 -5.95 3.17
C THR A 117 -23.85 -4.84 2.20
N LEU A 118 -23.59 -3.64 2.71
CA LEU A 118 -23.06 -2.52 1.92
C LEU A 118 -21.69 -2.87 1.34
N GLY A 119 -20.78 -3.39 2.16
CA GLY A 119 -19.45 -3.83 1.71
C GLY A 119 -19.51 -4.84 0.57
N ALA A 120 -20.39 -5.84 0.68
CA ALA A 120 -20.59 -6.86 -0.36
C ALA A 120 -21.12 -6.27 -1.68
N GLN A 121 -21.98 -5.25 -1.64
CA GLN A 121 -22.47 -4.55 -2.84
C GLN A 121 -21.38 -3.68 -3.49
N ILE A 122 -20.53 -3.04 -2.67
CA ILE A 122 -19.50 -2.11 -3.14
C ILE A 122 -18.27 -2.85 -3.69
N ALA A 123 -17.90 -3.99 -3.11
CA ALA A 123 -16.64 -4.67 -3.40
C ALA A 123 -16.40 -4.94 -4.90
N PRO A 124 -17.35 -5.49 -5.69
CA PRO A 124 -17.14 -5.72 -7.12
C PRO A 124 -16.80 -4.45 -7.90
N PHE A 125 -17.48 -3.33 -7.57
CA PHE A 125 -17.23 -2.04 -8.20
C PHE A 125 -15.83 -1.51 -7.86
N LEU A 126 -15.47 -1.51 -6.57
CA LEU A 126 -14.16 -1.01 -6.14
C LEU A 126 -13.01 -1.92 -6.60
N GLU A 127 -13.21 -3.22 -6.68
CA GLU A 127 -12.23 -4.16 -7.24
C GLU A 127 -11.97 -3.88 -8.71
N ALA A 128 -13.03 -3.75 -9.50
CA ALA A 128 -12.92 -3.38 -10.89
C ALA A 128 -12.27 -2.00 -11.06
N TYR A 129 -12.67 -1.03 -10.24
CA TYR A 129 -12.09 0.32 -10.25
C TYR A 129 -10.60 0.32 -9.91
N ALA A 130 -10.21 -0.38 -8.85
CA ALA A 130 -8.84 -0.37 -8.32
C ALA A 130 -7.89 -1.26 -9.11
N PHE A 131 -8.36 -2.35 -9.73
CA PHE A 131 -7.50 -3.39 -10.28
C PHE A 131 -7.65 -3.64 -11.79
N SER A 132 -8.52 -2.92 -12.51
CA SER A 132 -8.62 -3.09 -13.98
C SER A 132 -7.29 -2.92 -14.70
N TYR A 133 -6.40 -2.05 -14.20
CA TYR A 133 -5.07 -1.89 -14.80
C TYR A 133 -4.15 -3.10 -14.62
N LEU A 134 -4.48 -4.05 -13.73
CA LEU A 134 -3.74 -5.29 -13.53
C LEU A 134 -4.17 -6.40 -14.50
N SER A 135 -5.34 -6.27 -15.13
CA SER A 135 -5.80 -7.21 -16.14
C SER A 135 -4.89 -7.13 -17.38
N ALA A 136 -4.33 -8.26 -17.75
CA ALA A 136 -3.61 -8.46 -18.99
C ALA A 136 -4.25 -9.62 -19.76
N ASP A 137 -4.15 -9.57 -21.09
CA ASP A 137 -4.44 -10.74 -21.91
C ASP A 137 -3.40 -11.81 -21.59
N ALA A 138 -3.84 -12.99 -21.13
CA ALA A 138 -2.93 -14.09 -20.93
C ALA A 138 -2.69 -14.80 -22.26
N ASP A 139 -1.41 -14.99 -22.57
CA ASP A 139 -0.98 -15.86 -23.65
C ASP A 139 -0.88 -17.31 -23.13
N PRO A 140 -1.83 -18.21 -23.47
CA PRO A 140 -1.78 -19.62 -23.07
C PRO A 140 -0.58 -20.36 -23.66
N SER A 141 0.08 -19.81 -24.70
CA SER A 141 1.27 -20.41 -25.32
C SER A 141 2.57 -20.09 -24.57
N ARG A 142 2.52 -19.19 -23.57
CA ARG A 142 3.67 -18.87 -22.72
C ARG A 142 4.13 -20.12 -21.97
N GLY A 143 5.32 -20.63 -22.29
CA GLY A 143 5.86 -21.84 -21.66
C GLY A 143 6.16 -21.69 -20.18
N LEU A 144 6.25 -22.82 -19.46
CA LEU A 144 6.53 -22.86 -18.01
C LEU A 144 7.82 -22.14 -17.64
N ALA A 145 8.88 -22.33 -18.42
CA ALA A 145 10.18 -21.68 -18.19
C ALA A 145 10.07 -20.15 -18.22
N ALA A 146 9.23 -19.58 -19.11
CA ALA A 146 9.02 -18.13 -19.16
C ALA A 146 8.28 -17.61 -17.92
N ALA A 147 7.34 -18.40 -17.37
CA ALA A 147 6.69 -18.08 -16.11
C ALA A 147 7.67 -18.18 -14.92
N GLY A 148 8.54 -19.19 -14.91
CA GLY A 148 9.63 -19.33 -13.93
C GLY A 148 10.64 -18.18 -13.99
N GLU A 149 11.06 -17.78 -15.19
CA GLU A 149 11.92 -16.62 -15.43
C GLU A 149 11.26 -15.32 -14.95
N GLN A 150 9.97 -15.12 -15.21
CA GLN A 150 9.23 -13.98 -14.69
C GLN A 150 9.25 -13.93 -13.16
N LEU A 151 8.99 -15.06 -12.49
CA LEU A 151 9.05 -15.14 -11.03
C LEU A 151 10.46 -14.83 -10.50
N GLY A 152 11.48 -15.36 -11.18
CA GLY A 152 12.88 -15.05 -10.89
C GLY A 152 13.20 -13.55 -11.04
N ARG A 153 12.67 -12.90 -12.08
CA ARG A 153 12.82 -11.44 -12.29
C ARG A 153 12.15 -10.62 -11.19
N ILE A 154 11.00 -11.06 -10.64
CA ILE A 154 10.38 -10.40 -9.48
C ILE A 154 11.35 -10.40 -8.30
N VAL A 155 11.96 -11.55 -7.98
CA VAL A 155 12.94 -11.66 -6.89
C VAL A 155 14.14 -10.74 -7.12
N ASP A 156 14.71 -10.75 -8.33
CA ASP A 156 15.89 -9.93 -8.65
C ASP A 156 15.58 -8.42 -8.58
N ALA A 157 14.43 -8.01 -9.13
CA ALA A 157 14.01 -6.61 -9.11
C ALA A 157 13.72 -6.11 -7.69
N GLU A 158 13.09 -6.93 -6.85
CA GLU A 158 12.88 -6.62 -5.44
C GLU A 158 14.20 -6.55 -4.67
N LEU A 159 15.12 -7.49 -4.86
CA LEU A 159 16.45 -7.44 -4.23
C LEU A 159 17.22 -6.19 -4.62
N SER A 160 17.25 -5.85 -5.91
CA SER A 160 17.91 -4.64 -6.39
C SER A 160 17.28 -3.38 -5.77
N PHE A 161 15.96 -3.33 -5.69
CA PHE A 161 15.24 -2.22 -5.07
C PHE A 161 15.58 -2.08 -3.59
N TRP A 162 15.50 -3.15 -2.81
CA TRP A 162 15.75 -3.09 -1.37
C TRP A 162 17.20 -2.72 -1.04
N ASN A 163 18.17 -3.26 -1.78
CA ASN A 163 19.58 -2.88 -1.60
C ASN A 163 19.77 -1.37 -1.84
N GLY A 164 19.21 -0.83 -2.93
CA GLY A 164 19.32 0.61 -3.23
C GLY A 164 18.54 1.50 -2.24
N VAL A 165 17.39 1.03 -1.75
CA VAL A 165 16.63 1.72 -0.68
C VAL A 165 17.45 1.79 0.60
N PHE A 166 17.97 0.66 1.09
CA PHE A 166 18.75 0.64 2.33
C PHE A 166 20.03 1.45 2.21
N GLU A 167 20.73 1.38 1.08
CA GLU A 167 21.90 2.23 0.80
C GLU A 167 21.55 3.72 0.87
N ARG A 168 20.46 4.15 0.21
CA ARG A 168 19.99 5.53 0.26
C ARG A 168 19.63 5.97 1.69
N LEU A 169 18.92 5.12 2.43
CA LEU A 169 18.51 5.43 3.79
C LEU A 169 19.72 5.58 4.73
N MET A 170 20.72 4.71 4.60
CA MET A 170 21.99 4.84 5.35
C MET A 170 22.72 6.14 4.97
N ARG A 171 22.82 6.44 3.67
CA ARG A 171 23.48 7.67 3.18
C ARG A 171 22.81 8.94 3.70
N ASN A 172 21.49 8.91 3.88
CA ASN A 172 20.71 10.05 4.34
C ASN A 172 20.51 10.07 5.87
N ASP A 173 21.21 9.21 6.62
CA ASP A 173 21.06 9.07 8.08
C ASP A 173 19.58 8.90 8.52
N TYR A 174 18.84 8.09 7.77
CA TYR A 174 17.40 7.87 7.93
C TYR A 174 17.05 6.37 7.93
N LEU A 175 18.01 5.51 8.29
CA LEU A 175 17.80 4.06 8.27
C LEU A 175 16.78 3.61 9.30
N GLU A 176 16.82 4.12 10.53
CA GLU A 176 15.90 3.69 11.59
C GLU A 176 14.45 4.12 11.28
N GLU A 177 14.24 5.39 10.94
CA GLU A 177 12.95 5.94 10.53
C GLU A 177 12.44 5.28 9.24
N GLY A 178 13.34 5.05 8.30
CA GLY A 178 13.04 4.33 7.07
C GLY A 178 12.59 2.90 7.33
N LEU A 179 13.31 2.17 8.21
CA LEU A 179 12.92 0.82 8.65
C LEU A 179 11.56 0.85 9.36
N ARG A 180 11.30 1.83 10.23
CA ARG A 180 9.99 2.01 10.88
C ARG A 180 8.88 2.08 9.84
N PHE A 181 9.03 2.91 8.80
CA PHE A 181 8.03 3.01 7.74
C PHE A 181 7.91 1.72 6.92
N ILE A 182 9.04 1.09 6.58
CA ILE A 182 9.08 -0.18 5.84
C ILE A 182 8.34 -1.28 6.60
N MET A 183 8.54 -1.38 7.92
CA MET A 183 7.92 -2.39 8.77
C MET A 183 6.42 -2.16 8.93
N VAL A 184 5.96 -0.91 8.95
CA VAL A 184 4.53 -0.59 8.83
C VAL A 184 3.95 -1.16 7.52
N GLN A 185 4.64 -1.03 6.39
CA GLN A 185 4.14 -1.54 5.11
C GLN A 185 4.21 -3.07 4.99
N ARG A 186 5.26 -3.69 5.53
CA ARG A 186 5.57 -5.11 5.27
C ARG A 186 5.16 -6.02 6.40
N TRP A 187 5.47 -5.68 7.65
CA TRP A 187 5.18 -6.50 8.82
C TRP A 187 3.76 -6.32 9.32
N ALA A 188 3.29 -5.09 9.52
CA ALA A 188 1.93 -4.87 10.03
C ALA A 188 0.85 -5.39 9.06
N LEU A 189 1.10 -5.36 7.75
CA LEU A 189 0.20 -5.92 6.73
C LEU A 189 0.43 -7.41 6.43
N ALA A 190 1.48 -8.05 6.96
CA ALA A 190 1.77 -9.46 6.69
C ALA A 190 0.65 -10.41 7.13
N PRO A 191 0.08 -10.29 8.36
CA PRO A 191 -0.95 -11.23 8.78
C PRO A 191 -2.24 -11.17 7.96
N THR A 192 -2.56 -10.06 7.29
CA THR A 192 -3.71 -9.96 6.37
C THR A 192 -3.48 -10.84 5.15
N LYS A 193 -2.35 -10.70 4.46
CA LYS A 193 -1.99 -11.54 3.28
C LYS A 193 -1.94 -13.03 3.63
N ARG A 194 -1.32 -13.33 4.78
CA ARG A 194 -1.20 -14.68 5.34
C ARG A 194 -2.55 -15.33 5.62
N ARG A 195 -3.46 -14.58 6.24
CA ARG A 195 -4.83 -15.03 6.49
C ARG A 195 -5.57 -15.30 5.19
N THR A 196 -5.50 -14.39 4.22
CA THR A 196 -6.14 -14.57 2.92
C THR A 196 -5.65 -15.86 2.24
N LEU A 197 -4.35 -16.13 2.27
CA LEU A 197 -3.77 -17.37 1.75
C LEU A 197 -4.32 -18.60 2.49
N ALA A 198 -4.35 -18.57 3.82
CA ALA A 198 -4.87 -19.66 4.64
C ALA A 198 -6.37 -19.92 4.39
N GLN A 199 -7.18 -18.85 4.27
CA GLN A 199 -8.62 -18.94 3.96
C GLN A 199 -8.87 -19.50 2.57
N ALA A 200 -8.09 -19.07 1.56
CA ALA A 200 -8.17 -19.61 0.21
C ALA A 200 -7.79 -21.09 0.18
N ASN A 201 -6.72 -21.48 0.91
CA ASN A 201 -6.34 -22.89 1.05
C ASN A 201 -7.46 -23.72 1.67
N ALA A 202 -8.03 -23.25 2.79
CA ALA A 202 -9.15 -23.92 3.45
C ALA A 202 -10.41 -23.98 2.57
N SER A 203 -10.61 -22.98 1.69
CA SER A 203 -11.69 -22.94 0.69
C SER A 203 -11.41 -23.78 -0.55
N GLY A 204 -10.29 -24.51 -0.60
CA GLY A 204 -9.97 -25.45 -1.67
C GLY A 204 -9.27 -24.85 -2.90
N PHE A 205 -8.76 -23.61 -2.83
CA PHE A 205 -8.09 -22.96 -3.96
C PHE A 205 -6.82 -23.71 -4.41
N PHE A 206 -6.17 -24.42 -3.50
CA PHE A 206 -4.99 -25.23 -3.76
C PHE A 206 -5.25 -26.73 -3.66
N ALA A 207 -6.51 -27.16 -3.51
CA ALA A 207 -6.85 -28.57 -3.25
C ALA A 207 -6.40 -29.51 -4.38
N THR A 208 -6.24 -28.98 -5.59
CA THR A 208 -5.76 -29.75 -6.75
C THR A 208 -4.24 -29.77 -6.84
N LEU A 209 -3.54 -28.82 -6.23
CA LEU A 209 -2.08 -28.73 -6.32
C LEU A 209 -1.40 -29.75 -5.40
N PRO A 210 -0.27 -30.35 -5.81
CA PRO A 210 0.62 -31.07 -4.91
C PRO A 210 1.00 -30.19 -3.71
N HIS A 211 0.98 -30.75 -2.49
CA HIS A 211 1.21 -29.98 -1.26
C HIS A 211 2.58 -29.28 -1.24
N ASP A 212 3.62 -29.93 -1.77
CA ASP A 212 4.97 -29.38 -1.94
C ASP A 212 5.09 -28.37 -3.09
N ALA A 213 4.04 -28.21 -3.89
CA ALA A 213 3.90 -27.22 -4.95
C ALA A 213 3.03 -26.01 -4.57
N GLN A 214 2.48 -25.96 -3.37
CA GLN A 214 1.61 -24.83 -2.98
C GLN A 214 2.43 -23.56 -2.65
N PRO A 215 1.93 -22.36 -3.00
CA PRO A 215 2.55 -21.10 -2.60
C PRO A 215 2.41 -20.91 -1.08
N VAL A 216 3.42 -20.32 -0.44
CA VAL A 216 3.43 -20.08 1.02
C VAL A 216 3.89 -18.67 1.37
N LEU A 217 3.28 -18.05 2.39
CA LEU A 217 3.68 -16.74 2.94
C LEU A 217 4.12 -16.83 4.41
N HIS A 218 4.34 -18.04 4.90
CA HIS A 218 4.85 -18.36 6.23
C HIS A 218 6.10 -19.26 6.10
N GLY A 219 6.90 -19.33 7.16
CA GLY A 219 8.06 -20.21 7.25
C GLY A 219 9.38 -19.45 7.11
N GLY A 220 10.45 -20.16 6.74
CA GLY A 220 11.85 -19.72 6.89
C GLY A 220 12.33 -18.57 5.99
N PHE A 221 11.46 -17.84 5.29
CA PHE A 221 11.87 -16.83 4.30
C PHE A 221 10.92 -15.62 4.24
N PRO A 222 11.29 -14.44 4.79
CA PRO A 222 12.15 -14.18 5.95
C PRO A 222 11.79 -14.99 7.19
N ASP A 223 12.77 -15.19 8.06
CA ASP A 223 12.55 -15.60 9.45
C ASP A 223 11.59 -14.60 10.13
N ASP A 224 10.41 -15.07 10.54
CA ASP A 224 9.43 -14.27 11.28
C ASP A 224 10.05 -13.65 12.53
N GLY A 225 10.98 -14.34 13.18
CA GLY A 225 11.70 -13.81 14.32
C GLY A 225 12.60 -12.63 13.95
N LEU A 226 13.20 -12.61 12.76
CA LEU A 226 13.95 -11.44 12.31
C LEU A 226 13.02 -10.25 12.08
N LEU A 227 11.88 -10.47 11.43
CA LEU A 227 10.92 -9.40 11.21
C LEU A 227 10.42 -8.81 12.52
N GLU A 228 10.08 -9.63 13.50
CA GLU A 228 9.69 -9.18 14.84
C GLU A 228 10.80 -8.39 15.53
N ARG A 229 12.05 -8.87 15.48
CA ARG A 229 13.21 -8.15 16.05
C ARG A 229 13.44 -6.80 15.39
N VAL A 230 13.36 -6.73 14.06
CA VAL A 230 13.52 -5.47 13.32
C VAL A 230 12.36 -4.52 13.63
N ALA A 231 11.12 -5.01 13.60
CA ALA A 231 9.93 -4.21 13.92
C ALA A 231 10.04 -3.61 15.33
N ALA A 232 10.39 -4.43 16.33
CA ALA A 232 10.62 -3.99 17.70
C ALA A 232 11.77 -2.97 17.81
N ALA A 233 12.90 -3.21 17.12
CA ALA A 233 14.04 -2.31 17.14
C ALA A 233 13.72 -0.92 16.59
N CYS A 234 12.82 -0.80 15.61
CA CYS A 234 12.37 0.49 15.07
C CYS A 234 11.06 1.01 15.69
N GLY A 235 10.57 0.41 16.78
CA GLY A 235 9.36 0.87 17.50
C GLY A 235 8.02 0.53 16.81
N VAL A 236 8.01 -0.43 15.89
CA VAL A 236 6.79 -0.96 15.25
C VAL A 236 6.34 -2.20 16.02
N THR A 237 5.54 -2.00 17.06
CA THR A 237 5.07 -3.07 17.96
C THR A 237 3.56 -3.29 17.92
N GLY A 238 2.81 -2.36 17.33
CA GLY A 238 1.36 -2.41 17.26
C GLY A 238 0.86 -3.51 16.33
N GLN A 239 -0.26 -4.11 16.69
CA GLN A 239 -0.96 -5.07 15.87
C GLN A 239 -1.68 -4.41 14.69
N GLN A 240 -2.24 -5.24 13.84
CA GLN A 240 -3.17 -4.84 12.80
C GLN A 240 -4.39 -4.15 13.42
N HIS A 241 -4.73 -2.91 13.09
CA HIS A 241 -4.09 -1.98 12.14
C HIS A 241 -3.72 -0.66 12.82
N ALA A 242 -2.92 -0.75 13.88
CA ALA A 242 -2.40 0.39 14.65
C ALA A 242 -1.84 1.51 13.75
N TYR A 243 -1.20 1.15 12.64
CA TYR A 243 -0.55 2.10 11.73
C TYR A 243 -1.37 2.44 10.48
N TRP A 244 -2.70 2.28 10.53
CA TRP A 244 -3.63 2.46 9.40
C TRP A 244 -3.38 3.73 8.57
N GLN A 245 -3.15 4.84 9.25
CA GLN A 245 -2.90 6.14 8.63
C GLN A 245 -1.68 6.12 7.71
N PHE A 246 -0.68 5.29 8.00
CA PHE A 246 0.59 5.28 7.29
C PHE A 246 0.69 4.21 6.21
N TYR A 247 -0.38 3.44 5.94
CA TYR A 247 -0.36 2.48 4.84
C TYR A 247 -0.43 3.19 3.50
N LEU A 248 0.54 2.87 2.63
CA LEU A 248 0.55 3.33 1.26
C LEU A 248 -0.57 2.68 0.44
N PRO A 249 -1.13 3.39 -0.57
CA PRO A 249 -2.17 2.84 -1.43
C PRO A 249 -1.74 1.53 -2.08
N THR A 250 -0.48 1.43 -2.52
CA THR A 250 0.06 0.22 -3.15
C THR A 250 0.36 -0.91 -2.17
N SER A 251 0.73 -0.62 -0.91
CA SER A 251 0.88 -1.64 0.14
C SER A 251 -0.45 -2.30 0.46
N THR A 252 -1.50 -1.49 0.59
CA THR A 252 -2.87 -1.95 0.81
C THR A 252 -3.40 -2.71 -0.41
N ALA A 253 -3.12 -2.22 -1.62
CA ALA A 253 -3.46 -2.90 -2.87
C ALA A 253 -2.88 -4.32 -2.96
N LYS A 254 -1.65 -4.56 -2.46
CA LYS A 254 -1.04 -5.90 -2.42
C LYS A 254 -1.82 -6.88 -1.55
N CYS A 255 -2.40 -6.41 -0.45
CA CYS A 255 -3.29 -7.22 0.39
C CYS A 255 -4.61 -7.46 -0.33
N ASN A 256 -5.19 -6.38 -0.86
CA ASN A 256 -6.50 -6.39 -1.50
C ASN A 256 -6.54 -7.22 -2.79
N LEU A 257 -5.47 -7.27 -3.58
CA LEU A 257 -5.40 -8.14 -4.77
C LEU A 257 -5.60 -9.61 -4.38
N LEU A 258 -4.88 -10.07 -3.36
CA LEU A 258 -5.04 -11.43 -2.85
C LEU A 258 -6.46 -11.63 -2.31
N SER A 259 -7.01 -10.69 -1.53
CA SER A 259 -8.36 -10.84 -0.98
C SER A 259 -9.44 -10.84 -2.07
N ALA A 260 -9.33 -9.98 -3.09
CA ALA A 260 -10.23 -9.93 -4.23
C ALA A 260 -10.25 -11.23 -5.04
N LEU A 261 -9.08 -11.84 -5.25
CA LEU A 261 -8.96 -13.13 -5.93
C LEU A 261 -9.41 -14.29 -5.01
N GLY A 262 -8.96 -14.30 -3.75
CA GLY A 262 -9.19 -15.36 -2.77
C GLY A 262 -10.64 -15.50 -2.30
N ARG A 263 -11.46 -14.46 -2.46
CA ARG A 263 -12.90 -14.54 -2.17
C ARG A 263 -13.76 -15.01 -3.36
N ARG A 264 -13.18 -15.10 -4.57
CA ARG A 264 -13.89 -15.47 -5.81
C ARG A 264 -13.43 -16.86 -6.26
N PRO A 265 -14.21 -17.94 -6.07
CA PRO A 265 -13.82 -19.28 -6.51
C PRO A 265 -13.45 -19.38 -7.99
N SER A 266 -14.09 -18.56 -8.84
CA SER A 266 -13.77 -18.46 -10.28
C SER A 266 -12.37 -17.92 -10.59
N SER A 267 -11.66 -17.42 -9.59
CA SER A 267 -10.31 -16.86 -9.70
C SER A 267 -9.24 -17.76 -9.07
N ALA A 268 -9.55 -19.02 -8.73
CA ALA A 268 -8.64 -19.91 -8.00
C ALA A 268 -7.26 -20.08 -8.67
N PHE A 269 -7.22 -20.23 -10.00
CA PHE A 269 -5.96 -20.36 -10.72
C PHE A 269 -5.19 -19.04 -10.74
N ALA A 270 -5.86 -17.91 -10.98
CA ALA A 270 -5.24 -16.58 -10.87
C ALA A 270 -4.69 -16.30 -9.46
N PHE A 271 -5.42 -16.73 -8.42
CA PHE A 271 -4.94 -16.61 -7.05
C PHE A 271 -3.62 -17.36 -6.84
N THR A 272 -3.47 -18.55 -7.44
CA THR A 272 -2.21 -19.31 -7.38
C THR A 272 -1.03 -18.51 -7.96
N GLY A 273 -1.18 -17.95 -9.16
CA GLY A 273 -0.13 -17.13 -9.77
C GLY A 273 0.19 -15.87 -8.96
N ALA A 274 -0.84 -15.17 -8.49
CA ALA A 274 -0.67 -13.96 -7.67
C ALA A 274 -0.01 -14.27 -6.32
N ALA A 275 -0.31 -15.42 -5.71
CA ALA A 275 0.30 -15.87 -4.46
C ALA A 275 1.80 -16.17 -4.63
N PHE A 276 2.22 -16.76 -5.76
CA PHE A 276 3.64 -16.94 -6.06
C PHE A 276 4.36 -15.60 -6.24
N ALA A 277 3.76 -14.63 -6.94
CA ALA A 277 4.32 -13.28 -7.05
C ALA A 277 4.49 -12.62 -5.67
N ALA A 278 3.48 -12.72 -4.80
CA ALA A 278 3.55 -12.22 -3.43
C ALA A 278 4.64 -12.93 -2.61
N GLN A 279 4.85 -14.23 -2.82
CA GLN A 279 5.92 -15.00 -2.19
C GLN A 279 7.31 -14.57 -2.68
N ALA A 280 7.48 -14.28 -3.97
CA ALA A 280 8.73 -13.75 -4.52
C ALA A 280 9.12 -12.41 -3.89
N GLU A 281 8.16 -11.49 -3.75
CA GLU A 281 8.39 -10.24 -3.02
C GLU A 281 8.80 -10.47 -1.57
N TRP A 282 8.10 -11.37 -0.88
CA TRP A 282 8.35 -11.68 0.52
C TRP A 282 9.75 -12.25 0.74
N LEU A 283 10.16 -13.20 -0.11
CA LEU A 283 11.51 -13.79 -0.12
C LEU A 283 12.58 -12.71 -0.30
N ALA A 284 12.45 -11.86 -1.32
CA ALA A 284 13.43 -10.83 -1.63
C ALA A 284 13.54 -9.79 -0.51
N PHE A 285 12.42 -9.36 0.06
CA PHE A 285 12.41 -8.44 1.21
C PHE A 285 13.16 -9.05 2.39
N GLY A 286 12.88 -10.31 2.74
CA GLY A 286 13.55 -10.99 3.82
C GLY A 286 15.06 -11.06 3.63
N LEU A 287 15.51 -11.52 2.47
CA LEU A 287 16.93 -11.62 2.12
C LEU A 287 17.66 -10.28 2.19
N ALA A 288 17.02 -9.19 1.75
CA ALA A 288 17.59 -7.85 1.85
C ALA A 288 17.63 -7.36 3.29
N LEU A 289 16.58 -7.64 4.07
CA LEU A 289 16.51 -7.30 5.49
C LEU A 289 17.58 -8.04 6.30
N GLU A 290 17.85 -9.31 5.97
CA GLU A 290 18.92 -10.07 6.63
C GLU A 290 20.30 -9.39 6.49
N ARG A 291 20.56 -8.78 5.33
CA ARG A 291 21.81 -8.07 5.03
C ARG A 291 21.85 -6.70 5.71
N ALA A 292 20.77 -5.93 5.61
CA ALA A 292 20.69 -4.59 6.19
C ALA A 292 20.70 -4.60 7.72
N CYS A 293 20.10 -5.64 8.33
CA CYS A 293 19.95 -5.78 9.77
C CYS A 293 20.80 -6.93 10.33
N VAL A 294 22.03 -7.10 9.84
CA VAL A 294 22.93 -8.19 10.26
C VAL A 294 23.15 -8.22 11.78
N HIS A 295 23.14 -7.06 12.44
CA HIS A 295 23.31 -6.91 13.89
C HIS A 295 22.11 -7.43 14.71
N LEU A 296 20.95 -7.67 14.07
CA LEU A 296 19.76 -8.24 14.70
C LEU A 296 19.61 -9.74 14.41
N GLN A 297 20.57 -10.35 13.72
CA GLN A 297 20.58 -11.79 13.48
C GLN A 297 21.17 -12.54 14.68
N PRO A 298 20.71 -13.78 14.96
CA PRO A 298 21.32 -14.63 15.98
C PRO A 298 22.81 -14.88 15.68
N ALA A 299 23.62 -14.92 16.74
CA ALA A 299 25.05 -15.17 16.61
C ALA A 299 25.33 -16.52 15.90
N GLY A 300 26.21 -16.50 14.90
CA GLY A 300 26.60 -17.69 14.14
C GLY A 300 25.60 -18.15 13.07
N LYS A 301 24.47 -17.44 12.87
CA LYS A 301 23.57 -17.71 11.75
C LYS A 301 24.30 -17.46 10.42
N ARG A 302 24.35 -18.47 9.55
CA ARG A 302 24.88 -18.32 8.19
C ARG A 302 23.91 -17.50 7.34
N PRO A 303 24.39 -16.60 6.47
CA PRO A 303 23.54 -15.91 5.52
C PRO A 303 22.77 -16.91 4.66
N ALA A 304 21.50 -16.60 4.36
CA ALA A 304 20.71 -17.40 3.45
C ALA A 304 21.29 -17.39 2.03
N ASP A 305 21.27 -18.55 1.36
CA ASP A 305 21.65 -18.66 -0.05
C ASP A 305 20.50 -18.16 -0.93
N ALA A 306 20.57 -16.88 -1.29
CA ALA A 306 19.57 -16.23 -2.13
C ALA A 306 19.36 -16.96 -3.47
N GLY A 307 20.42 -17.53 -4.06
CA GLY A 307 20.36 -18.25 -5.32
C GLY A 307 19.59 -19.55 -5.19
N ALA A 308 19.92 -20.36 -4.18
CA ALA A 308 19.22 -21.61 -3.91
C ALA A 308 17.73 -21.39 -3.57
N LEU A 309 17.41 -20.37 -2.79
CA LEU A 309 16.04 -20.07 -2.39
C LEU A 309 15.18 -19.56 -3.55
N LYS A 310 15.76 -18.72 -4.40
CA LYS A 310 15.13 -18.30 -5.65
C LYS A 310 14.88 -19.50 -6.57
N ALA A 311 15.87 -20.38 -6.73
CA ALA A 311 15.75 -21.57 -7.57
C ALA A 311 14.66 -22.52 -7.06
N GLU A 312 14.57 -22.74 -5.74
CA GLU A 312 13.50 -23.55 -5.16
C GLU A 312 12.12 -22.92 -5.36
N LEU A 313 11.98 -21.60 -5.15
CA LEU A 313 10.72 -20.90 -5.41
C LEU A 313 10.27 -21.05 -6.86
N VAL A 314 11.19 -20.85 -7.82
CA VAL A 314 10.92 -21.01 -9.26
C VAL A 314 10.52 -22.44 -9.57
N SER A 315 11.30 -23.42 -9.11
CA SER A 315 11.00 -24.84 -9.34
C SER A 315 9.64 -25.25 -8.77
N ARG A 316 9.29 -24.75 -7.58
CA ARG A 316 7.99 -25.00 -6.97
C ARG A 316 6.84 -24.41 -7.78
N ALA A 317 6.99 -23.17 -8.26
CA ALA A 317 6.00 -22.52 -9.10
C ALA A 317 5.83 -23.24 -10.44
N GLU A 318 6.91 -23.69 -11.06
CA GLU A 318 6.86 -24.47 -12.30
C GLU A 318 6.13 -25.80 -12.09
N ARG A 319 6.37 -26.53 -10.99
CA ARG A 319 5.62 -27.75 -10.64
C ARG A 319 4.13 -27.47 -10.49
N ALA A 320 3.76 -26.39 -9.80
CA ALA A 320 2.36 -26.00 -9.61
C ALA A 320 1.68 -25.67 -10.94
N LEU A 321 2.34 -24.86 -11.78
CA LEU A 321 1.82 -24.43 -13.08
C LEU A 321 1.76 -25.58 -14.08
N ALA A 322 2.75 -26.49 -14.08
CA ALA A 322 2.72 -27.71 -14.87
C ALA A 322 1.52 -28.58 -14.49
N HIS A 323 1.29 -28.76 -13.18
CA HIS A 323 0.13 -29.49 -12.69
C HIS A 323 -1.19 -28.86 -13.14
N VAL A 324 -1.31 -27.52 -13.04
CA VAL A 324 -2.49 -26.79 -13.55
C VAL A 324 -2.70 -27.03 -15.03
N ALA A 325 -1.66 -26.92 -15.86
CA ALA A 325 -1.75 -27.10 -17.30
C ALA A 325 -2.15 -28.53 -17.68
N GLU A 326 -1.57 -29.54 -17.03
CA GLU A 326 -1.82 -30.95 -17.30
C GLU A 326 -3.23 -31.39 -16.87
N HIS A 327 -3.69 -30.96 -15.69
CA HIS A 327 -4.92 -31.49 -15.09
C HIS A 327 -6.15 -30.61 -15.35
N HIS A 328 -5.97 -29.30 -15.62
CA HIS A 328 -7.06 -28.33 -15.79
C HIS A 328 -7.03 -27.63 -17.16
N GLY A 329 -6.01 -27.92 -17.97
CA GLY A 329 -5.92 -27.48 -19.36
C GLY A 329 -5.42 -26.03 -19.54
N PRO A 330 -5.33 -25.57 -20.81
CA PRO A 330 -4.66 -24.32 -21.17
C PRO A 330 -5.37 -23.06 -20.65
N LEU A 331 -6.68 -23.09 -20.45
CA LEU A 331 -7.42 -21.93 -19.92
C LEU A 331 -7.14 -21.70 -18.43
N ALA A 332 -7.07 -22.78 -17.62
CA ALA A 332 -6.70 -22.69 -16.21
C ALA A 332 -5.26 -22.21 -16.06
N TYR A 333 -4.36 -22.74 -16.89
CA TYR A 333 -2.98 -22.27 -16.95
C TYR A 333 -2.89 -20.78 -17.32
N ALA A 334 -3.58 -20.35 -18.38
CA ALA A 334 -3.66 -18.93 -18.75
C ALA A 334 -4.19 -18.06 -17.61
N GLN A 335 -5.20 -18.51 -16.87
CA GLN A 335 -5.70 -17.78 -15.72
C GLN A 335 -4.66 -17.66 -14.60
N ALA A 336 -3.88 -18.72 -14.33
CA ALA A 336 -2.75 -18.65 -13.39
C ALA A 336 -1.68 -17.65 -13.87
N LEU A 337 -1.41 -17.61 -15.18
CA LEU A 337 -0.51 -16.63 -15.78
C LEU A 337 -1.03 -15.19 -15.63
N GLN A 338 -2.33 -14.93 -15.81
CA GLN A 338 -2.91 -13.60 -15.53
C GLN A 338 -2.66 -13.18 -14.07
N GLY A 339 -2.81 -14.12 -13.13
CA GLY A 339 -2.54 -13.89 -11.72
C GLY A 339 -1.09 -13.51 -11.43
N LEU A 340 -0.14 -14.23 -12.03
CA LEU A 340 1.29 -13.94 -11.93
C LEU A 340 1.60 -12.54 -12.52
N ASP A 341 1.00 -12.20 -13.65
CA ASP A 341 1.19 -10.90 -14.33
C ASP A 341 0.62 -9.74 -13.51
N ALA A 342 -0.56 -9.92 -12.92
CA ALA A 342 -1.17 -8.95 -12.01
C ALA A 342 -0.28 -8.74 -10.77
N GLY A 343 0.25 -9.82 -10.20
CA GLY A 343 1.17 -9.79 -9.07
C GLY A 343 2.48 -9.06 -9.39
N ASP A 344 3.13 -9.38 -10.51
CA ASP A 344 4.36 -8.73 -10.99
C ASP A 344 4.16 -7.22 -11.20
N LYS A 345 3.09 -6.86 -11.91
CA LYS A 345 2.77 -5.45 -12.18
C LYS A 345 2.53 -4.67 -10.89
N LEU A 346 1.80 -5.25 -9.94
CA LEU A 346 1.55 -4.62 -8.64
C LEU A 346 2.82 -4.55 -7.78
N ALA A 347 3.68 -5.57 -7.84
CA ALA A 347 4.98 -5.55 -7.18
C ALA A 347 5.80 -4.36 -7.68
N GLY A 348 5.89 -4.17 -9.00
CA GLY A 348 6.56 -3.04 -9.63
C GLY A 348 6.01 -1.68 -9.21
N ARG A 349 4.68 -1.51 -9.20
CA ARG A 349 4.06 -0.26 -8.72
C ARG A 349 4.28 -0.02 -7.23
N GLY A 350 4.25 -1.05 -6.41
CA GLY A 350 4.53 -0.93 -4.98
C GLY A 350 5.99 -0.61 -4.66
N ARG A 351 6.96 -1.11 -5.45
CA ARG A 351 8.37 -0.69 -5.34
C ARG A 351 8.52 0.79 -5.63
N TRP A 352 7.93 1.26 -6.74
CA TRP A 352 7.96 2.67 -7.10
C TRP A 352 7.36 3.55 -6.00
N ASP A 353 6.14 3.25 -5.55
CA ASP A 353 5.43 4.09 -4.58
C ASP A 353 6.12 4.16 -3.21
N LEU A 354 6.58 3.02 -2.68
CA LEU A 354 7.39 2.99 -1.45
C LEU A 354 8.75 3.67 -1.63
N GLY A 355 9.37 3.47 -2.78
CA GLY A 355 10.65 4.09 -3.14
C GLY A 355 10.57 5.61 -3.13
N GLU A 356 9.55 6.17 -3.78
CA GLU A 356 9.27 7.61 -3.83
C GLU A 356 8.91 8.17 -2.45
N GLN A 357 8.15 7.43 -1.64
CA GLN A 357 7.82 7.86 -0.28
C GLN A 357 9.09 7.97 0.56
N LEU A 358 9.93 6.93 0.55
CA LEU A 358 11.18 6.93 1.30
C LEU A 358 12.19 7.94 0.75
N ARG A 359 12.23 8.16 -0.57
CA ARG A 359 13.05 9.20 -1.20
C ARG A 359 12.65 10.59 -0.69
N TRP A 360 11.36 10.88 -0.64
CA TRP A 360 10.84 12.14 -0.13
C TRP A 360 11.13 12.33 1.37
N LEU A 361 10.77 11.35 2.20
CA LEU A 361 10.94 11.42 3.66
C LEU A 361 12.41 11.53 4.08
N SER A 362 13.28 10.72 3.51
CA SER A 362 14.72 10.73 3.83
C SER A 362 15.46 11.97 3.30
N ALA A 363 14.78 12.87 2.59
CA ALA A 363 15.35 14.10 2.07
C ALA A 363 14.48 15.33 2.42
N ILE A 364 13.66 15.25 3.48
CA ILE A 364 12.65 16.27 3.79
C ILE A 364 13.23 17.69 3.86
N ASP A 365 14.43 17.88 4.43
CA ASP A 365 15.10 19.18 4.50
C ASP A 365 15.38 19.79 3.13
N ARG A 366 15.72 18.94 2.14
CA ARG A 366 15.89 19.38 0.75
C ARG A 366 14.55 19.81 0.15
N TYR A 367 13.46 19.12 0.47
CA TYR A 367 12.13 19.50 0.04
C TYR A 367 11.64 20.81 0.69
N CYS A 368 12.04 21.11 1.93
CA CYS A 368 11.88 22.46 2.52
C CYS A 368 12.74 23.51 1.79
N GLY A 369 13.93 23.13 1.32
CA GLY A 369 14.76 23.97 0.44
C GLY A 369 14.11 24.27 -0.91
N PHE A 370 13.56 23.24 -1.56
CA PHE A 370 12.82 23.36 -2.81
C PHE A 370 11.58 24.23 -2.65
N ALA A 371 10.87 24.10 -1.53
CA ALA A 371 9.72 24.93 -1.20
C ALA A 371 10.08 26.43 -1.22
N ARG A 372 11.23 26.82 -0.64
CA ARG A 372 11.71 28.23 -0.65
C ARG A 372 12.03 28.74 -2.05
N GLN A 373 12.63 27.90 -2.90
CA GLN A 373 12.91 28.24 -4.28
C GLN A 373 11.62 28.44 -5.08
N ILE A 374 10.66 27.52 -4.91
CA ILE A 374 9.34 27.61 -5.55
C ILE A 374 8.60 28.86 -5.08
N SER A 375 8.59 29.16 -3.78
CA SER A 375 7.94 30.37 -3.25
C SER A 375 8.51 31.64 -3.88
N THR A 376 9.84 31.74 -3.98
CA THR A 376 10.50 32.89 -4.65
C THR A 376 10.07 33.00 -6.11
N ARG A 377 9.93 31.86 -6.79
CA ARG A 377 9.51 31.80 -8.19
C ARG A 377 8.03 32.16 -8.36
N ILE A 378 7.15 31.74 -7.45
CA ILE A 378 5.74 32.15 -7.42
C ILE A 378 5.65 33.67 -7.33
N ASP A 379 6.37 34.30 -6.40
CA ASP A 379 6.33 35.76 -6.21
C ASP A 379 6.77 36.52 -7.47
N ALA A 380 7.75 35.98 -8.21
CA ALA A 380 8.28 36.60 -9.42
C ALA A 380 7.46 36.33 -10.69
N GLU A 381 7.02 35.08 -10.89
CA GLU A 381 6.46 34.61 -12.16
C GLU A 381 4.93 34.45 -12.10
N CYS A 382 4.36 34.15 -10.93
CA CYS A 382 2.95 33.79 -10.75
C CYS A 382 2.36 34.38 -9.45
N PRO A 383 2.46 35.71 -9.20
CA PRO A 383 2.06 36.30 -7.92
C PRO A 383 0.56 36.14 -7.60
N ASN A 384 -0.26 35.87 -8.61
CA ASN A 384 -1.71 35.66 -8.50
C ASN A 384 -2.11 34.18 -8.55
N ILE A 385 -1.17 33.25 -8.29
CA ILE A 385 -1.50 31.82 -8.18
C ILE A 385 -2.59 31.63 -7.11
N ASP A 386 -3.53 30.71 -7.36
CA ASP A 386 -4.49 30.33 -6.34
C ASP A 386 -3.75 29.68 -5.18
N ARG A 387 -3.78 30.33 -4.03
CA ARG A 387 -3.05 29.90 -2.83
C ARG A 387 -3.76 28.78 -2.10
N GLU A 388 -5.06 28.59 -2.33
CA GLU A 388 -5.93 27.73 -1.51
C GLU A 388 -5.66 27.95 0.00
N THR A 389 -6.21 29.02 0.55
CA THR A 389 -6.00 29.39 1.95
C THR A 389 -6.92 28.61 2.88
N PHE A 390 -6.33 28.07 3.95
CA PHE A 390 -7.02 27.36 5.02
C PHE A 390 -6.82 28.09 6.35
N VAL A 391 -7.86 28.10 7.17
CA VAL A 391 -7.84 28.59 8.55
C VAL A 391 -8.41 27.49 9.42
N GLU A 392 -7.55 26.88 10.23
CA GLU A 392 -7.89 25.69 11.02
C GLU A 392 -7.65 25.91 12.52
N PRO A 393 -8.57 25.49 13.39
CA PRO A 393 -8.43 25.65 14.84
C PRO A 393 -7.45 24.62 15.44
N HIS A 394 -7.06 24.85 16.69
CA HIS A 394 -6.33 23.89 17.52
C HIS A 394 -6.90 22.47 17.43
N GLU A 395 -6.03 21.46 17.41
CA GLU A 395 -6.37 20.04 17.32
C GLU A 395 -7.13 19.63 16.05
N MET A 396 -7.22 20.49 15.03
CA MET A 396 -7.65 20.05 13.71
C MET A 396 -6.60 19.08 13.17
N CYS A 397 -6.97 17.80 13.04
CA CYS A 397 -6.13 16.73 12.51
C CYS A 397 -6.54 16.39 11.09
N SER A 398 -5.62 16.56 10.15
CA SER A 398 -5.79 16.01 8.82
C SER A 398 -5.44 14.52 8.86
N THR A 399 -6.48 13.68 8.76
CA THR A 399 -6.27 12.26 8.51
C THR A 399 -5.37 12.12 7.29
N THR A 400 -4.33 11.31 7.43
CA THR A 400 -3.33 11.11 6.38
C THR A 400 -3.95 10.83 5.02
N HIS A 401 -3.46 11.53 4.00
CA HIS A 401 -3.96 11.45 2.64
C HIS A 401 -2.86 11.78 1.62
N VAL A 402 -3.26 11.82 0.35
CA VAL A 402 -2.40 12.14 -0.79
C VAL A 402 -3.12 13.15 -1.66
N HIS A 403 -2.36 13.99 -2.38
CA HIS A 403 -2.91 14.83 -3.45
C HIS A 403 -2.70 14.18 -4.82
N ASN A 404 -3.41 14.71 -5.83
CA ASN A 404 -3.32 14.27 -7.22
C ASN A 404 -2.34 15.12 -8.04
N ASP A 405 -1.58 15.97 -7.35
CA ASP A 405 -0.78 17.08 -7.84
C ASP A 405 0.26 17.46 -6.77
N HIS A 406 1.24 18.30 -7.14
CA HIS A 406 2.26 18.79 -6.22
C HIS A 406 1.72 19.98 -5.42
N ARG A 407 1.96 20.01 -4.11
CA ARG A 407 1.53 21.09 -3.21
C ARG A 407 2.71 21.75 -2.54
N LEU A 408 2.69 23.07 -2.45
CA LEU A 408 3.57 23.84 -1.58
C LEU A 408 2.79 24.24 -0.33
N VAL A 409 3.13 23.71 0.83
CA VAL A 409 2.52 24.16 2.09
C VAL A 409 3.35 25.29 2.65
N THR A 410 2.72 26.42 2.97
CA THR A 410 3.36 27.59 3.60
C THR A 410 2.53 28.07 4.78
N ILE A 411 3.14 28.23 5.96
CA ILE A 411 2.45 28.75 7.14
C ILE A 411 2.48 30.29 7.13
N GLU A 412 1.31 30.92 7.08
CA GLU A 412 1.17 32.38 7.22
C GLU A 412 1.17 32.77 8.71
N GLU A 413 0.42 32.05 9.54
CA GLU A 413 0.28 32.31 10.97
C GLU A 413 -0.04 31.02 11.72
N GLY A 414 0.37 30.95 13.00
CA GLY A 414 0.17 29.77 13.84
C GLY A 414 1.30 28.73 13.73
N GLU A 415 1.01 27.54 14.24
CA GLU A 415 1.94 26.42 14.37
C GLU A 415 1.24 25.12 13.96
N MET A 416 1.92 24.33 13.14
CA MET A 416 1.44 23.05 12.64
C MET A 416 2.54 22.00 12.79
N LEU A 417 2.15 20.78 13.12
CA LEU A 417 3.00 19.62 12.96
C LEU A 417 2.63 18.88 11.68
N PHE A 418 3.63 18.59 10.86
CA PHE A 418 3.50 17.82 9.64
C PHE A 418 4.14 16.43 9.81
N TRP A 419 3.50 15.41 9.25
CA TRP A 419 3.98 14.03 9.31
C TRP A 419 3.86 13.32 7.97
N GLY A 420 4.90 12.57 7.62
CA GLY A 420 4.87 11.62 6.50
C GLY A 420 5.27 10.19 6.90
N ASN A 421 5.58 9.95 8.18
CA ASN A 421 5.96 8.66 8.75
C ASN A 421 5.53 8.61 10.23
N VAL A 422 5.34 7.40 10.77
CA VAL A 422 5.14 7.19 12.21
C VAL A 422 6.35 7.73 12.96
N GLY A 423 6.13 8.62 13.93
CA GLY A 423 7.19 9.21 14.76
C GLY A 423 8.00 10.32 14.10
N MET A 424 7.85 10.56 12.79
CA MET A 424 8.43 11.75 12.14
C MET A 424 7.53 12.96 12.41
N GLN A 425 8.12 14.06 12.88
CA GLN A 425 7.43 15.34 13.03
C GLN A 425 8.28 16.45 12.42
N LEU A 426 7.72 17.15 11.43
CA LEU A 426 8.25 18.40 10.94
C LEU A 426 7.44 19.53 11.60
N LYS A 427 8.07 20.26 12.52
CA LYS A 427 7.49 21.44 13.15
C LYS A 427 7.49 22.59 12.15
N MET A 428 6.33 23.19 11.91
CA MET A 428 6.18 24.31 10.99
C MET A 428 5.57 25.50 11.72
N ASN A 429 6.28 26.62 11.69
CA ASN A 429 5.88 27.90 12.25
C ASN A 429 5.66 28.91 11.12
N ARG A 430 5.19 30.12 11.45
CA ARG A 430 5.09 31.24 10.49
C ARG A 430 6.35 31.34 9.60
N GLY A 431 6.12 31.30 8.29
CA GLY A 431 7.15 31.38 7.24
C GLY A 431 7.78 30.05 6.84
N ASP A 432 7.59 28.98 7.62
CA ASP A 432 8.05 27.64 7.25
C ASP A 432 7.21 27.10 6.09
N MET A 433 7.89 26.31 5.25
CA MET A 433 7.30 25.76 4.04
C MET A 433 7.90 24.41 3.66
N VAL A 434 7.07 23.55 3.07
CA VAL A 434 7.46 22.22 2.61
C VAL A 434 6.79 21.90 1.27
N LEU A 435 7.55 21.28 0.37
CA LEU A 435 7.03 20.75 -0.89
C LEU A 435 6.55 19.32 -0.67
N ILE A 436 5.29 19.07 -1.02
CA ILE A 436 4.64 17.76 -1.00
C ILE A 436 4.47 17.30 -2.45
N PRO A 437 5.23 16.30 -2.90
CA PRO A 437 5.06 15.78 -4.25
C PRO A 437 3.74 15.04 -4.46
N ASP A 438 3.29 14.96 -5.72
CA ASP A 438 2.12 14.16 -6.12
C ASP A 438 2.17 12.74 -5.55
N GLY A 439 1.04 12.30 -4.99
CA GLY A 439 0.86 10.96 -4.46
C GLY A 439 1.67 10.64 -3.19
N ARG A 440 2.27 11.62 -2.51
CA ARG A 440 3.00 11.37 -1.25
C ARG A 440 2.07 11.41 -0.05
N LEU A 441 2.10 10.33 0.74
CA LEU A 441 1.24 10.16 1.90
C LEU A 441 1.71 11.05 3.04
N HIS A 442 0.83 11.90 3.55
CA HIS A 442 1.15 12.84 4.62
C HIS A 442 -0.10 13.24 5.40
N GLY A 443 0.09 13.90 6.53
CA GLY A 443 -0.96 14.56 7.29
C GLY A 443 -0.41 15.70 8.14
N SER A 444 -1.28 16.34 8.90
CA SER A 444 -0.93 17.46 9.78
C SER A 444 -1.84 17.55 11.00
N THR A 445 -1.37 18.23 12.04
CA THR A 445 -2.20 18.73 13.14
C THR A 445 -1.83 20.16 13.49
N VAL A 446 -2.82 21.01 13.69
CA VAL A 446 -2.65 22.36 14.25
C VAL A 446 -2.39 22.26 15.75
N VAL A 447 -1.30 22.89 16.21
CA VAL A 447 -0.88 22.88 17.64
C VAL A 447 -0.98 24.24 18.31
N SER A 448 -1.16 25.32 17.54
CA SER A 448 -1.55 26.63 18.05
C SER A 448 -3.07 26.76 18.20
N GLY A 449 -3.55 27.86 18.79
CA GLY A 449 -5.00 28.13 18.90
C GLY A 449 -5.73 28.14 17.54
N GLU A 450 -5.06 28.67 16.52
CA GLU A 450 -5.48 28.71 15.12
C GLU A 450 -4.22 28.70 14.24
N CYS A 451 -4.31 28.15 13.04
CA CYS A 451 -3.25 28.20 12.03
C CYS A 451 -3.84 28.59 10.66
N THR A 452 -3.22 29.60 10.03
CA THR A 452 -3.52 30.02 8.67
C THR A 452 -2.39 29.57 7.76
N TYR A 453 -2.70 28.82 6.71
CA TYR A 453 -1.71 28.29 5.77
C TYR A 453 -2.25 28.26 4.33
N HIS A 454 -1.32 28.13 3.38
CA HIS A 454 -1.61 28.07 1.95
C HIS A 454 -1.12 26.75 1.35
N GLN A 455 -1.81 26.26 0.31
CA GLN A 455 -1.43 25.06 -0.45
C GLN A 455 -1.58 25.22 -1.98
N PRO A 456 -0.90 26.19 -2.63
CA PRO A 456 -0.95 26.31 -4.09
C PRO A 456 -0.50 25.03 -4.79
N ILE A 457 -1.16 24.73 -5.91
CA ILE A 457 -0.78 23.65 -6.83
C ILE A 457 0.44 24.07 -7.64
N ILE A 458 1.48 23.24 -7.62
CA ILE A 458 2.74 23.51 -8.30
C ILE A 458 2.85 22.72 -9.61
N PRO A 459 3.25 23.35 -10.74
CA PRO A 459 3.47 22.65 -12.00
C PRO A 459 4.53 21.55 -11.94
N ASP A 460 4.29 20.44 -12.65
CA ASP A 460 5.18 19.27 -12.70
C ASP A 460 6.61 19.62 -13.14
N ASP A 461 6.77 20.51 -14.13
CA ASP A 461 8.06 20.89 -14.69
C ASP A 461 8.96 21.61 -13.67
N TRP A 462 8.37 22.39 -12.77
CA TRP A 462 9.10 23.05 -11.68
C TRP A 462 9.65 22.03 -10.70
N VAL A 463 8.85 21.02 -10.33
CA VAL A 463 9.25 19.98 -9.39
C VAL A 463 10.27 19.03 -10.01
N GLN A 464 10.10 18.65 -11.29
CA GLN A 464 11.02 17.78 -12.01
C GLN A 464 12.43 18.39 -12.10
N ALA A 465 12.53 19.69 -12.38
CA ALA A 465 13.83 20.39 -12.42
C ALA A 465 14.59 20.28 -11.08
N LEU A 466 13.90 20.47 -9.96
CA LEU A 466 14.50 20.44 -8.62
C LEU A 466 14.83 19.01 -8.16
N THR A 467 13.92 18.07 -8.40
CA THR A 467 14.11 16.68 -7.97
C THR A 467 15.22 15.96 -8.73
N ALA A 468 15.57 16.41 -9.94
CA ALA A 468 16.77 15.96 -10.66
C ALA A 468 18.08 16.28 -9.92
N GLU A 469 18.10 17.31 -9.06
CA GLU A 469 19.27 17.66 -8.22
C GLU A 469 19.53 16.62 -7.12
N LEU A 470 18.52 15.83 -6.74
CA LEU A 470 18.67 14.76 -5.75
C LEU A 470 19.52 13.60 -6.28
N ASP A 471 19.50 13.37 -7.60
CA ASP A 471 20.21 12.27 -8.25
C ASP A 471 21.64 12.67 -8.67
N SER A 472 21.91 13.97 -8.81
CA SER A 472 23.21 14.50 -9.25
C SER A 472 24.14 14.92 -8.11
N ALA A 473 23.66 14.99 -6.87
CA ALA A 473 24.48 15.36 -5.72
C ALA A 473 25.46 14.22 -5.34
N PRO A 474 26.78 14.46 -5.32
CA PRO A 474 27.75 13.46 -4.86
C PRO A 474 27.52 13.15 -3.38
N ALA A 475 27.85 11.91 -2.98
CA ALA A 475 27.80 11.45 -1.60
C ALA A 475 28.52 12.45 -0.68
N ARG A 476 27.81 12.95 0.34
CA ARG A 476 28.42 13.73 1.42
C ARG A 476 29.19 12.82 2.35
#